data_AF-A0A1J7JQ65-F1
#
_entry.id   AF-A0A1J7JQ65-F1
#
_cell.length_a   1.000
_cell.length_b   1.000
_cell.length_c   1.000
_cell.angle_alpha   90.00
_cell.angle_beta   90.00
_cell.angle_gamma   90.00
#
_symmetry.space_group_name_H-M   'P 1'
#
loop_
_entity.id
_entity.type
_entity.pdbx_description
1 polymer ?
#
loop_
_entity_poly.entity_id
_entity_poly.type
_entity_poly.pdbx_seq_one_letter_code
_entity_poly.pdbx_strand_id
1 'polypeptide(L)'
;MRGIRLPPDIAYCCLPCVIYGIRYHEAFARSREVEELCATSDQRAFRLARARNARLIMSNEVPDMALDDVKPYCIWFPEVASEDTYRRLVKAYPDMVYTVGRACAVAGYDKLYYELDILPEVSIAEEARDNASEKAGSKAIFDHIMSQPVCYAVLDDYTRTANLNNPRCPAFMNGDTAVRSKGGYYFDIAEDNHIAEGSSGMPYKYEDLLYTPLPSHLPTITKDPLILMSAYEGNLDRYIRLRRPRMLDREAEAVIRGIYHNTTFAKYWSMQNFSTDERLLYGYGSEIKRATIARFIMVNDLSHITPTNPEPNQMPGMIWWPLLPAEETLRELVRRRPDMKLQAAMACIEANYERLWDELEPEPRWELWKLAQRQHITSAQPFRSYYTDYLKRRHDLCNDAAIVDKEPIATFLLPGIGPLWGQPPYSVYANGSRVDLAEWELYICSSEEMRQKAREQGGFPVFNEDDYPWSLYPRHYGAKAAREYKERLERERESDLKEYELVDVDSCK
;
A
#
# COMPACT_ATOMS: atom_id res chain seq x y z
N MET A 1 -12.41 -22.14 -17.76
CA MET A 1 -12.51 -23.21 -18.78
C MET A 1 -13.38 -24.34 -18.23
N ARG A 2 -14.06 -25.13 -19.08
CA ARG A 2 -14.96 -26.24 -18.66
C ARG A 2 -14.25 -27.60 -18.45
N GLY A 3 -12.91 -27.64 -18.49
CA GLY A 3 -12.12 -28.88 -18.37
C GLY A 3 -12.44 -29.94 -19.42
N ILE A 4 -12.68 -29.53 -20.68
CA ILE A 4 -13.06 -30.46 -21.76
C ILE A 4 -11.88 -30.74 -22.71
N ARG A 5 -11.02 -29.74 -22.96
CA ARG A 5 -9.89 -29.83 -23.90
C ARG A 5 -8.82 -28.80 -23.55
N LEU A 6 -7.55 -29.13 -23.80
CA LEU A 6 -6.45 -28.16 -23.74
C LEU A 6 -6.58 -27.11 -24.87
N PRO A 7 -6.25 -25.83 -24.59
CA PRO A 7 -6.14 -24.83 -25.65
C PRO A 7 -4.97 -25.16 -26.59
N PRO A 8 -5.04 -24.76 -27.87
CA PRO A 8 -4.01 -25.06 -28.86
C PRO A 8 -2.66 -24.38 -28.58
N ASP A 9 -2.66 -23.29 -27.81
CA ASP A 9 -1.45 -22.66 -27.28
C ASP A 9 -1.66 -22.34 -25.79
N ILE A 10 -0.73 -22.78 -24.93
CA ILE A 10 -0.75 -22.52 -23.49
C ILE A 10 0.16 -21.31 -23.24
N ALA A 11 -0.35 -20.14 -23.65
CA ALA A 11 0.24 -18.86 -23.28
C ALA A 11 0.17 -18.65 -21.76
N TYR A 12 1.05 -17.80 -21.23
CA TYR A 12 1.13 -17.50 -19.78
C TYR A 12 -0.22 -17.08 -19.18
N CYS A 13 -1.04 -16.34 -19.94
CA CYS A 13 -2.38 -15.91 -19.54
C CYS A 13 -3.42 -17.05 -19.47
N CYS A 14 -3.21 -18.16 -20.17
CA CYS A 14 -4.12 -19.30 -20.20
C CYS A 14 -3.76 -20.40 -19.19
N LEU A 15 -2.52 -20.42 -18.68
CA LEU A 15 -2.04 -21.42 -17.73
C LEU A 15 -2.91 -21.55 -16.47
N PRO A 16 -3.34 -20.45 -15.80
CA PRO A 16 -4.17 -20.57 -14.60
C PRO A 16 -5.55 -21.19 -14.90
N CYS A 17 -6.11 -20.89 -16.07
CA CYS A 17 -7.36 -21.51 -16.53
C CYS A 17 -7.24 -23.03 -16.78
N VAL A 18 -6.07 -23.50 -17.23
CA VAL A 18 -5.80 -24.94 -17.41
C VAL A 18 -5.65 -25.62 -16.05
N ILE A 19 -4.91 -25.00 -15.13
CA ILE A 19 -4.76 -25.49 -13.74
C ILE A 19 -6.12 -25.62 -13.07
N TYR A 20 -6.96 -24.58 -13.16
CA TYR A 20 -8.35 -24.64 -12.70
C TYR A 20 -9.09 -25.84 -13.32
N GLY A 21 -9.01 -26.02 -14.63
CA GLY A 21 -9.63 -27.16 -15.32
C GLY A 21 -9.18 -28.52 -14.80
N ILE A 22 -7.87 -28.70 -14.56
CA ILE A 22 -7.29 -29.95 -14.04
C ILE A 22 -7.80 -30.24 -12.62
N ARG A 23 -7.88 -29.22 -11.76
CA ARG A 23 -8.29 -29.42 -10.36
C ARG A 23 -9.77 -29.72 -10.18
N TYR A 24 -10.62 -29.15 -11.03
CA TYR A 24 -12.07 -29.30 -10.92
C TYR A 24 -12.64 -30.51 -11.69
N HIS A 25 -11.89 -31.05 -12.66
CA HIS A 25 -12.41 -32.11 -13.53
C HIS A 25 -11.47 -33.32 -13.56
N GLU A 26 -11.83 -34.37 -12.81
CA GLU A 26 -11.03 -35.59 -12.71
C GLU A 26 -10.76 -36.25 -14.07
N ALA A 27 -11.79 -36.42 -14.91
CA ALA A 27 -11.63 -37.02 -16.23
C ALA A 27 -10.63 -36.24 -17.11
N PHE A 28 -10.58 -34.92 -16.95
CA PHE A 28 -9.62 -34.07 -17.66
C PHE A 28 -8.21 -34.21 -17.11
N ALA A 29 -8.05 -34.27 -15.78
CA ALA A 29 -6.75 -34.50 -15.14
C ALA A 29 -6.12 -35.86 -15.51
N ARG A 30 -6.97 -36.86 -15.77
CA ARG A 30 -6.57 -38.20 -16.23
C ARG A 30 -6.43 -38.33 -17.75
N SER A 31 -6.71 -37.27 -18.51
CA SER A 31 -6.56 -37.30 -19.96
C SER A 31 -5.10 -37.50 -20.35
N ARG A 32 -4.88 -38.24 -21.45
CA ARG A 32 -3.54 -38.55 -21.95
C ARG A 32 -2.78 -37.27 -22.30
N GLU A 33 -3.48 -36.27 -22.82
CA GLU A 33 -2.91 -34.99 -23.21
C GLU A 33 -2.37 -34.21 -22.00
N VAL A 34 -3.08 -34.24 -20.86
CA VAL A 34 -2.61 -33.62 -19.61
C VAL A 34 -1.44 -34.40 -19.02
N GLU A 35 -1.48 -35.73 -19.07
CA GLU A 35 -0.38 -36.58 -18.59
C GLU A 35 0.91 -36.36 -19.36
N GLU A 36 0.86 -36.36 -20.70
CA GLU A 36 2.01 -36.08 -21.56
C GLU A 36 2.58 -34.67 -21.30
N LEU A 37 1.71 -33.69 -21.07
CA LEU A 37 2.11 -32.30 -20.77
C LEU A 37 2.80 -32.18 -19.41
N CYS A 38 2.31 -32.89 -18.39
CA CYS A 38 2.89 -32.90 -17.04
C CYS A 38 4.23 -33.63 -16.98
N ALA A 39 4.50 -34.55 -17.91
CA ALA A 39 5.75 -35.32 -17.97
C ALA A 39 6.92 -34.55 -18.62
N THR A 40 6.69 -33.34 -19.13
CA THR A 40 7.76 -32.52 -19.73
C THR A 40 8.65 -31.86 -18.67
N SER A 41 9.90 -31.54 -19.01
CA SER A 41 10.86 -30.91 -18.09
C SER A 41 10.82 -29.37 -18.11
N ASP A 42 9.71 -28.77 -18.55
CA ASP A 42 9.48 -27.32 -18.52
C ASP A 42 9.02 -26.90 -17.11
N GLN A 43 9.45 -25.73 -16.61
CA GLN A 43 8.94 -25.18 -15.35
C GLN A 43 7.41 -25.05 -15.31
N ARG A 44 6.77 -24.81 -16.46
CA ARG A 44 5.31 -24.78 -16.59
C ARG A 44 4.69 -26.16 -16.34
N ALA A 45 5.40 -27.22 -16.70
CA ALA A 45 4.97 -28.59 -16.48
C ALA A 45 4.89 -28.94 -15.00
N PHE A 46 5.80 -28.42 -14.16
CA PHE A 46 5.74 -28.62 -12.71
C PHE A 46 4.45 -28.06 -12.10
N ARG A 47 3.99 -26.88 -12.52
CA ARG A 47 2.70 -26.32 -12.04
C ARG A 47 1.51 -27.21 -12.42
N LEU A 48 1.51 -27.74 -13.64
CA LEU A 48 0.47 -28.63 -14.14
C LEU A 48 0.52 -30.00 -13.44
N ALA A 49 1.72 -30.53 -13.21
CA ALA A 49 1.95 -31.77 -12.49
C ALA A 49 1.45 -31.67 -11.04
N ARG A 50 1.75 -30.56 -10.34
CA ARG A 50 1.18 -30.29 -9.00
C ARG A 50 -0.34 -30.26 -9.03
N ALA A 51 -0.94 -29.54 -9.97
CA ALA A 51 -2.40 -29.49 -10.11
C ALA A 51 -3.02 -30.88 -10.35
N ARG A 52 -2.38 -31.70 -11.20
CA ARG A 52 -2.80 -33.08 -11.47
C ARG A 52 -2.65 -33.97 -10.24
N ASN A 53 -1.51 -33.92 -9.56
CA ASN A 53 -1.24 -34.70 -8.37
C ASN A 53 -2.21 -34.35 -7.23
N ALA A 54 -2.52 -33.07 -7.06
CA ALA A 54 -3.56 -32.63 -6.12
C ALA A 54 -4.91 -33.28 -6.45
N ARG A 55 -5.32 -33.28 -7.73
CA ARG A 55 -6.57 -33.91 -8.19
C ARG A 55 -6.61 -35.41 -7.95
N LEU A 56 -5.50 -36.11 -8.17
CA LEU A 56 -5.39 -37.54 -7.89
C LEU A 56 -5.54 -37.84 -6.39
N ILE A 57 -4.87 -37.06 -5.54
CA ILE A 57 -5.01 -37.17 -4.07
C ILE A 57 -6.46 -36.95 -3.64
N MET A 58 -7.10 -35.88 -4.13
CA MET A 58 -8.52 -35.61 -3.86
C MET A 58 -9.45 -36.75 -4.32
N SER A 59 -9.07 -37.47 -5.38
CA SER A 59 -9.76 -38.67 -5.86
C SER A 59 -9.30 -39.98 -5.18
N ASN A 60 -8.69 -39.90 -3.99
CA ASN A 60 -8.23 -41.03 -3.17
C ASN A 60 -7.06 -41.87 -3.74
N GLU A 61 -6.28 -41.29 -4.64
CA GLU A 61 -5.11 -41.91 -5.25
C GLU A 61 -3.83 -41.19 -4.83
N VAL A 62 -2.82 -41.92 -4.35
CA VAL A 62 -1.51 -41.33 -4.00
C VAL A 62 -0.58 -41.45 -5.20
N PRO A 63 -0.29 -40.35 -5.93
CA PRO A 63 0.57 -40.40 -7.11
C PRO A 63 2.05 -40.57 -6.73
N ASP A 64 2.86 -40.97 -7.71
CA ASP A 64 4.32 -40.93 -7.62
C ASP A 64 4.81 -39.47 -7.76
N MET A 65 5.50 -38.98 -6.73
CA MET A 65 5.94 -37.59 -6.58
C MET A 65 7.41 -37.57 -6.15
N ALA A 66 8.27 -38.17 -6.98
CA ALA A 66 9.70 -38.28 -6.72
C ALA A 66 10.43 -36.93 -6.58
N LEU A 67 9.93 -35.87 -7.22
CA LEU A 67 10.50 -34.52 -7.14
C LEU A 67 9.64 -33.64 -6.22
N ASP A 68 10.31 -32.80 -5.40
CA ASP A 68 9.60 -31.84 -4.55
C ASP A 68 8.80 -30.82 -5.37
N ASP A 69 9.28 -30.46 -6.56
CA ASP A 69 8.59 -29.54 -7.47
C ASP A 69 7.21 -30.02 -7.95
N VAL A 70 6.92 -31.33 -7.87
CA VAL A 70 5.61 -31.89 -8.28
C VAL A 70 4.70 -32.18 -7.10
N LYS A 71 5.12 -31.89 -5.85
CA LYS A 71 4.29 -32.05 -4.66
C LYS A 71 3.31 -30.88 -4.54
N PRO A 72 1.99 -31.14 -4.51
CA PRO A 72 1.00 -30.09 -4.37
C PRO A 72 0.95 -29.51 -2.96
N TYR A 73 0.87 -28.19 -2.86
CA TYR A 73 0.72 -27.48 -1.59
C TYR A 73 -0.74 -27.40 -1.10
N CYS A 74 -1.72 -27.50 -2.01
CA CYS A 74 -3.14 -27.56 -1.68
C CYS A 74 -3.76 -28.86 -2.21
N ILE A 75 -4.17 -29.76 -1.32
CA ILE A 75 -4.64 -31.13 -1.64
C ILE A 75 -6.10 -31.40 -1.25
N TRP A 76 -6.81 -30.39 -0.75
CA TRP A 76 -8.14 -30.52 -0.15
C TRP A 76 -9.22 -29.64 -0.82
N PHE A 77 -8.88 -28.99 -1.94
CA PHE A 77 -9.80 -28.09 -2.66
C PHE A 77 -9.82 -28.43 -4.17
N PRO A 78 -10.99 -28.57 -4.81
CA PRO A 78 -12.33 -28.27 -4.28
C PRO A 78 -12.93 -29.37 -3.38
N GLU A 79 -12.31 -30.55 -3.31
CA GLU A 79 -12.84 -31.71 -2.57
C GLU A 79 -11.78 -32.29 -1.63
N VAL A 80 -12.22 -32.91 -0.54
CA VAL A 80 -11.33 -33.56 0.44
C VAL A 80 -11.19 -35.05 0.15
N ALA A 81 -9.97 -35.59 0.26
CA ALA A 81 -9.73 -37.03 0.24
C ALA A 81 -10.13 -37.69 1.57
N SER A 82 -10.20 -39.02 1.60
CA SER A 82 -10.45 -39.80 2.83
C SER A 82 -9.25 -39.81 3.78
N GLU A 83 -9.51 -40.04 5.07
CA GLU A 83 -8.45 -40.19 6.09
C GLU A 83 -7.41 -41.26 5.72
N ASP A 84 -7.84 -42.40 5.16
CA ASP A 84 -6.93 -43.49 4.78
C ASP A 84 -5.99 -43.10 3.64
N THR A 85 -6.46 -42.28 2.70
CA THR A 85 -5.60 -41.72 1.65
C THR A 85 -4.55 -40.80 2.27
N TYR A 86 -4.94 -39.93 3.20
CA TYR A 86 -4.00 -39.05 3.88
C TYR A 86 -2.98 -39.82 4.75
N ARG A 87 -3.39 -40.88 5.46
CA ARG A 87 -2.46 -41.78 6.16
C ARG A 87 -1.44 -42.41 5.22
N ARG A 88 -1.90 -42.91 4.05
CA ARG A 88 -0.99 -43.44 3.01
C ARG A 88 -0.06 -42.37 2.45
N LEU A 89 -0.57 -41.14 2.26
CA LEU A 89 0.21 -40.02 1.75
C LEU A 89 1.35 -39.65 2.69
N VAL A 90 1.10 -39.47 3.99
CA VAL A 90 2.14 -39.15 4.97
C VAL A 90 3.15 -40.29 5.10
N LYS A 91 2.69 -41.55 5.00
CA LYS A 91 3.60 -42.71 5.01
C LYS A 91 4.55 -42.74 3.81
N ALA A 92 4.08 -42.33 2.63
CA ALA A 92 4.88 -42.28 1.42
C ALA A 92 5.75 -41.02 1.33
N TYR A 93 5.23 -39.87 1.78
CA TYR A 93 5.87 -38.55 1.72
C TYR A 93 5.74 -37.85 3.09
N PRO A 94 6.62 -38.16 4.06
CA PRO A 94 6.55 -37.60 5.41
C PRO A 94 6.68 -36.07 5.45
N ASP A 95 7.33 -35.48 4.45
CA ASP A 95 7.48 -34.02 4.32
C ASP A 95 6.16 -33.28 4.07
N MET A 96 5.13 -33.97 3.57
CA MET A 96 3.80 -33.41 3.33
C MET A 96 2.88 -33.43 4.56
N VAL A 97 3.39 -33.80 5.75
CA VAL A 97 2.59 -33.96 6.98
C VAL A 97 1.79 -32.70 7.34
N TYR A 98 2.36 -31.50 7.17
CA TYR A 98 1.66 -30.24 7.43
C TYR A 98 0.58 -29.93 6.39
N THR A 99 0.81 -30.30 5.13
CA THR A 99 -0.19 -30.21 4.05
C THR A 99 -1.39 -31.12 4.34
N VAL A 100 -1.14 -32.30 4.92
CA VAL A 100 -2.20 -33.19 5.41
C VAL A 100 -2.87 -32.61 6.66
N GLY A 101 -2.14 -31.97 7.57
CA GLY A 101 -2.70 -31.27 8.72
C GLY A 101 -3.71 -30.18 8.32
N ARG A 102 -3.40 -29.39 7.29
CA ARG A 102 -4.33 -28.44 6.65
C ARG A 102 -5.58 -29.12 6.11
N ALA A 103 -5.40 -30.21 5.36
CA ALA A 103 -6.54 -31.00 4.87
C ALA A 103 -7.42 -31.52 6.01
N CYS A 104 -6.84 -31.94 7.14
CA CYS A 104 -7.58 -32.37 8.32
C CYS A 104 -8.36 -31.21 8.95
N ALA A 105 -7.77 -30.02 9.04
CA ALA A 105 -8.44 -28.82 9.53
C ALA A 105 -9.66 -28.45 8.67
N VAL A 106 -9.54 -28.54 7.34
CA VAL A 106 -10.67 -28.30 6.43
C VAL A 106 -11.70 -29.42 6.48
N ALA A 107 -11.29 -30.69 6.49
CA ALA A 107 -12.19 -31.84 6.46
C ALA A 107 -12.85 -32.15 7.81
N GLY A 108 -12.29 -31.64 8.91
CA GLY A 108 -12.72 -31.94 10.28
C GLY A 108 -12.24 -33.31 10.78
N TYR A 109 -11.10 -33.80 10.29
CA TYR A 109 -10.51 -35.08 10.71
C TYR A 109 -9.61 -34.90 11.93
N ASP A 110 -10.23 -34.61 13.07
CA ASP A 110 -9.56 -34.35 14.35
C ASP A 110 -8.71 -35.54 14.81
N LYS A 111 -9.23 -36.76 14.71
CA LYS A 111 -8.48 -37.98 15.08
C LYS A 111 -7.20 -38.14 14.27
N LEU A 112 -7.31 -38.01 12.94
CA LEU A 112 -6.14 -38.06 12.06
C LEU A 112 -5.17 -36.93 12.37
N TYR A 113 -5.65 -35.71 12.61
CA TYR A 113 -4.80 -34.59 13.00
C TYR A 113 -3.97 -34.90 14.25
N TYR A 114 -4.57 -35.50 15.29
CA TYR A 114 -3.84 -35.92 16.48
C TYR A 114 -2.82 -37.04 16.21
N GLU A 115 -3.08 -37.93 15.24
CA GLU A 115 -2.12 -38.97 14.81
C GLU A 115 -0.88 -38.38 14.13
N LEU A 116 -0.98 -37.18 13.52
CA LEU A 116 0.15 -36.56 12.81
C LEU A 116 1.25 -36.03 13.74
N ASP A 117 0.92 -35.76 15.00
CA ASP A 117 1.84 -35.22 16.03
C ASP A 117 2.66 -34.00 15.55
N ILE A 118 1.99 -33.05 14.89
CA ILE A 118 2.61 -31.84 14.36
C ILE A 118 2.51 -30.67 15.32
N LEU A 119 3.45 -29.73 15.21
CA LEU A 119 3.46 -28.50 16.00
C LEU A 119 2.16 -27.69 15.83
N PRO A 120 1.70 -26.94 16.86
CA PRO A 120 0.53 -26.07 16.80
C PRO A 120 0.74 -24.94 15.79
N GLU A 121 0.30 -25.17 14.56
CA GLU A 121 0.61 -24.33 13.41
C GLU A 121 -0.54 -23.35 13.12
N VAL A 122 -0.20 -22.07 12.91
CA VAL A 122 -1.20 -20.98 12.81
C VAL A 122 -2.06 -21.05 11.54
N SER A 123 -1.49 -21.47 10.41
CA SER A 123 -2.23 -21.69 9.16
C SER A 123 -3.30 -22.77 9.29
N ILE A 124 -2.99 -23.86 9.98
CA ILE A 124 -3.94 -24.95 10.24
C ILE A 124 -5.04 -24.46 11.18
N ALA A 125 -4.69 -23.71 12.23
CA ALA A 125 -5.68 -23.11 13.12
C ALA A 125 -6.62 -22.14 12.38
N GLU A 126 -6.09 -21.34 11.45
CA GLU A 126 -6.91 -20.45 10.61
C GLU A 126 -7.93 -21.23 9.77
N GLU A 127 -7.50 -22.29 9.09
CA GLU A 127 -8.40 -23.15 8.30
C GLU A 127 -9.42 -23.88 9.15
N ALA A 128 -8.99 -24.37 10.31
CA ALA A 128 -9.84 -25.07 11.26
C ALA A 128 -10.95 -24.15 11.78
N ARG A 129 -10.60 -22.90 12.12
CA ARG A 129 -11.56 -21.87 12.54
C ARG A 129 -12.56 -21.54 11.44
N ASP A 130 -12.09 -21.37 10.20
CA ASP A 130 -12.95 -21.02 9.07
C ASP A 130 -13.97 -22.14 8.75
N ASN A 131 -13.68 -23.39 9.11
CA ASN A 131 -14.57 -24.54 8.96
C ASN A 131 -15.32 -24.94 10.25
N ALA A 132 -15.04 -24.29 11.39
CA ALA A 132 -15.51 -24.70 12.71
C ALA A 132 -17.03 -24.60 12.90
N SER A 133 -17.72 -23.75 12.13
CA SER A 133 -19.18 -23.64 12.18
C SER A 133 -19.89 -24.84 11.55
N GLU A 134 -19.26 -25.49 10.58
CA GLU A 134 -19.85 -26.62 9.85
C GLU A 134 -19.37 -27.96 10.38
N LYS A 135 -18.13 -28.03 10.88
CA LYS A 135 -17.45 -29.28 11.23
C LYS A 135 -16.94 -29.25 12.66
N ALA A 136 -17.53 -30.10 13.50
CA ALA A 136 -17.13 -30.21 14.91
C ALA A 136 -15.65 -30.61 15.09
N GLY A 137 -15.12 -31.47 14.21
CA GLY A 137 -13.71 -31.85 14.24
C GLY A 137 -12.78 -30.68 13.91
N SER A 138 -13.16 -29.79 12.99
CA SER A 138 -12.40 -28.56 12.71
C SER A 138 -12.36 -27.66 13.95
N LYS A 139 -13.47 -27.52 14.66
CA LYS A 139 -13.50 -26.81 15.95
C LYS A 139 -12.56 -27.45 16.98
N ALA A 140 -12.55 -28.78 17.10
CA ALA A 140 -11.67 -29.48 18.02
C ALA A 140 -10.18 -29.24 17.71
N ILE A 141 -9.80 -29.25 16.43
CA ILE A 141 -8.43 -28.93 15.98
C ILE A 141 -8.07 -27.49 16.36
N PHE A 142 -8.96 -26.53 16.08
CA PHE A 142 -8.74 -25.13 16.44
C PHE A 142 -8.55 -24.94 17.95
N ASP A 143 -9.47 -25.48 18.75
CA ASP A 143 -9.44 -25.38 20.21
C ASP A 143 -8.15 -26.03 20.75
N HIS A 144 -7.73 -27.17 20.18
CA HIS A 144 -6.49 -27.83 20.55
C HIS A 144 -5.26 -26.96 20.28
N ILE A 145 -5.12 -26.41 19.07
CA ILE A 145 -3.98 -25.55 18.70
C ILE A 145 -3.95 -24.30 19.59
N MET A 146 -5.10 -23.65 19.77
CA MET A 146 -5.19 -22.41 20.55
C MET A 146 -5.06 -22.62 22.07
N SER A 147 -5.20 -23.87 22.55
CA SER A 147 -4.91 -24.22 23.95
C SER A 147 -3.41 -24.37 24.24
N GLN A 148 -2.57 -24.47 23.20
CA GLN A 148 -1.13 -24.60 23.36
C GLN A 148 -0.52 -23.26 23.82
N PRO A 149 0.58 -23.30 24.61
CA PRO A 149 1.19 -22.08 25.13
C PRO A 149 1.83 -21.21 24.03
N VAL A 150 2.15 -21.80 22.88
CA VAL A 150 2.89 -21.19 21.79
C VAL A 150 2.42 -21.79 20.47
N CYS A 151 2.26 -20.96 19.44
CA CYS A 151 2.01 -21.40 18.07
C CYS A 151 3.23 -21.15 17.18
N TYR A 152 3.29 -21.87 16.06
CA TYR A 152 4.38 -21.85 15.09
C TYR A 152 3.90 -21.43 13.71
N ALA A 153 4.76 -20.75 12.96
CA ALA A 153 4.60 -20.50 11.53
C ALA A 153 5.56 -21.44 10.78
N VAL A 154 5.07 -22.65 10.53
CA VAL A 154 5.79 -23.70 9.78
C VAL A 154 5.53 -23.54 8.29
N LEU A 155 4.29 -23.16 7.93
CA LEU A 155 3.83 -23.03 6.55
C LEU A 155 3.99 -21.58 6.06
N ASP A 156 4.42 -21.43 4.81
CA ASP A 156 4.46 -20.16 4.10
C ASP A 156 3.66 -20.27 2.80
N ASP A 157 2.48 -19.67 2.78
CA ASP A 157 1.58 -19.67 1.63
C ASP A 157 2.07 -18.82 0.46
N TYR A 158 2.94 -17.84 0.69
CA TYR A 158 3.48 -17.00 -0.39
C TYR A 158 4.46 -17.79 -1.26
N THR A 159 5.32 -18.57 -0.60
CA THR A 159 6.31 -19.41 -1.27
C THR A 159 5.80 -20.82 -1.53
N ARG A 160 4.72 -21.24 -0.86
CA ARG A 160 4.13 -22.59 -0.86
C ARG A 160 5.12 -23.63 -0.33
N THR A 161 5.76 -23.30 0.79
CA THR A 161 6.80 -24.13 1.41
C THR A 161 6.50 -24.39 2.88
N ALA A 162 7.17 -25.41 3.43
CA ALA A 162 7.13 -25.72 4.85
C ALA A 162 8.56 -25.70 5.42
N ASN A 163 8.79 -24.91 6.48
CA ASN A 163 10.07 -24.84 7.18
C ASN A 163 10.05 -25.75 8.43
N LEU A 164 10.48 -27.00 8.23
CA LEU A 164 10.48 -28.03 9.28
C LEU A 164 11.66 -27.91 10.25
N ASN A 165 12.76 -27.28 9.82
CA ASN A 165 14.02 -27.29 10.58
C ASN A 165 14.07 -26.20 11.66
N ASN A 166 13.56 -25.02 11.35
CA ASN A 166 13.58 -23.89 12.28
C ASN A 166 12.31 -23.02 12.10
N PRO A 167 11.14 -23.55 12.46
CA PRO A 167 9.88 -22.83 12.29
C PRO A 167 9.84 -21.59 13.19
N ARG A 168 9.27 -20.49 12.68
CA ARG A 168 9.18 -19.23 13.43
C ARG A 168 8.22 -19.38 14.60
N CYS A 169 8.64 -18.94 15.79
CA CYS A 169 7.84 -18.92 17.01
C CYS A 169 8.30 -17.77 17.94
N PRO A 170 7.39 -17.11 18.69
CA PRO A 170 5.94 -17.34 18.68
C PRO A 170 5.31 -16.77 17.41
N ALA A 171 4.39 -17.53 16.83
CA ALA A 171 3.55 -17.10 15.72
C ALA A 171 2.14 -16.77 16.22
N PHE A 172 1.46 -15.86 15.53
CA PHE A 172 0.12 -15.44 15.92
C PHE A 172 -0.86 -15.56 14.75
N MET A 173 -2.08 -15.97 15.09
CA MET A 173 -3.23 -16.02 14.18
C MET A 173 -3.42 -14.70 13.44
N ASN A 174 -3.69 -14.82 12.15
CA ASN A 174 -3.85 -13.72 11.23
C ASN A 174 -2.66 -12.74 11.35
N GLY A 175 -1.44 -13.16 11.68
CA GLY A 175 -0.28 -12.27 11.75
C GLY A 175 0.26 -11.93 10.36
N ASP A 176 0.35 -12.94 9.49
CA ASP A 176 0.99 -12.90 8.16
C ASP A 176 -0.02 -12.97 6.99
N THR A 177 -1.32 -13.16 7.28
CA THR A 177 -2.27 -13.69 6.28
C THR A 177 -3.33 -12.71 5.76
N ALA A 178 -3.44 -12.50 4.44
CA ALA A 178 -4.73 -12.09 3.86
C ALA A 178 -5.83 -13.09 4.28
N VAL A 179 -7.06 -12.63 4.52
CA VAL A 179 -8.17 -13.51 4.92
C VAL A 179 -8.37 -14.61 3.88
N ARG A 180 -8.06 -15.87 4.24
CA ARG A 180 -8.08 -17.02 3.33
C ARG A 180 -9.46 -17.35 2.77
N SER A 181 -10.54 -17.02 3.49
CA SER A 181 -11.91 -17.37 3.11
C SER A 181 -12.61 -16.34 2.22
N LYS A 182 -11.99 -15.19 1.94
CA LYS A 182 -12.57 -14.13 1.09
C LYS A 182 -11.52 -13.42 0.23
N GLY A 183 -11.10 -14.06 -0.86
CA GLY A 183 -10.80 -13.38 -2.12
C GLY A 183 -9.85 -12.19 -2.07
N GLY A 184 -8.65 -12.38 -1.54
CA GLY A 184 -7.53 -11.47 -1.79
C GLY A 184 -6.55 -12.09 -2.77
N TYR A 185 -6.10 -11.33 -3.78
CA TYR A 185 -5.08 -11.62 -4.81
C TYR A 185 -3.70 -12.16 -4.33
N TYR A 186 -3.60 -12.63 -3.08
CA TYR A 186 -2.34 -12.76 -2.36
C TYR A 186 -1.95 -14.22 -2.04
N PHE A 187 -2.90 -15.16 -2.02
CA PHE A 187 -2.63 -16.56 -1.66
C PHE A 187 -3.05 -17.55 -2.73
N ASP A 188 -2.31 -17.54 -3.85
CA ASP A 188 -2.47 -18.51 -4.94
C ASP A 188 -1.89 -19.88 -4.59
N ILE A 189 -2.28 -20.43 -3.43
CA ILE A 189 -1.99 -21.81 -3.02
C ILE A 189 -2.57 -22.81 -4.03
N ALA A 190 -3.53 -22.35 -4.82
CA ALA A 190 -4.22 -23.11 -5.83
C ALA A 190 -3.58 -23.08 -7.23
N GLU A 191 -2.68 -22.14 -7.45
CA GLU A 191 -1.97 -21.87 -8.71
C GLU A 191 -2.87 -21.44 -9.89
N ASP A 192 -4.11 -21.03 -9.62
CA ASP A 192 -5.12 -20.69 -10.62
C ASP A 192 -5.42 -19.19 -10.72
N ASN A 193 -4.64 -18.34 -10.03
CA ASN A 193 -4.79 -16.88 -10.01
C ASN A 193 -6.21 -16.41 -9.59
N HIS A 194 -6.95 -17.20 -8.80
CA HIS A 194 -8.22 -16.78 -8.20
C HIS A 194 -9.29 -16.39 -9.23
N ILE A 195 -9.36 -17.11 -10.36
CA ILE A 195 -10.31 -16.85 -11.45
C ILE A 195 -11.80 -16.79 -10.98
N ALA A 196 -12.13 -17.24 -9.76
CA ALA A 196 -13.48 -17.36 -9.24
C ALA A 196 -13.87 -16.40 -8.09
N GLU A 197 -13.00 -15.52 -7.57
CA GLU A 197 -13.29 -14.77 -6.33
C GLU A 197 -13.24 -13.23 -6.49
N GLY A 198 -14.24 -12.55 -5.92
CA GLY A 198 -14.32 -11.08 -5.87
C GLY A 198 -13.79 -10.51 -4.56
N SER A 199 -13.08 -9.39 -4.62
CA SER A 199 -12.58 -8.67 -3.44
C SER A 199 -13.72 -7.98 -2.68
N SER A 200 -13.71 -8.08 -1.34
CA SER A 200 -14.61 -7.30 -0.47
C SER A 200 -13.82 -6.39 0.48
N GLY A 201 -14.38 -5.20 0.75
CA GLY A 201 -13.77 -4.16 1.58
C GLY A 201 -13.72 -4.50 3.08
N MET A 202 -13.08 -3.63 3.85
CA MET A 202 -12.97 -3.73 5.32
C MET A 202 -14.33 -3.55 6.01
N PRO A 203 -14.70 -4.41 6.97
CA PRO A 203 -15.87 -4.18 7.82
C PRO A 203 -15.63 -3.07 8.85
N TYR A 204 -16.59 -2.16 9.01
CA TYR A 204 -16.56 -1.01 9.96
C TYR A 204 -16.24 -1.36 11.42
N LYS A 205 -16.47 -2.61 11.85
CA LYS A 205 -16.28 -3.05 13.24
C LYS A 205 -14.82 -2.99 13.73
N TYR A 206 -13.84 -2.87 12.84
CA TYR A 206 -12.41 -3.02 13.17
C TYR A 206 -11.59 -1.75 12.94
N GLU A 207 -12.25 -0.59 12.90
CA GLU A 207 -11.62 0.72 12.72
C GLU A 207 -10.70 1.10 13.88
N ASP A 208 -11.00 0.62 15.08
CA ASP A 208 -10.21 0.83 16.30
C ASP A 208 -8.78 0.32 16.16
N LEU A 209 -8.56 -0.72 15.35
CA LEU A 209 -7.22 -1.26 15.10
C LEU A 209 -6.27 -0.24 14.48
N LEU A 210 -6.74 0.82 13.82
CA LEU A 210 -5.88 1.84 13.22
C LEU A 210 -5.16 2.68 14.29
N TYR A 211 -5.81 2.96 15.41
CA TYR A 211 -5.30 3.85 16.45
C TYR A 211 -5.09 3.16 17.82
N THR A 212 -5.37 1.87 17.93
CA THR A 212 -5.04 1.05 19.11
C THR A 212 -3.84 0.13 18.85
N PRO A 213 -3.13 -0.32 19.90
CA PRO A 213 -2.09 -1.34 19.75
C PRO A 213 -2.64 -2.61 19.09
N LEU A 214 -1.92 -3.13 18.10
CA LEU A 214 -2.35 -4.34 17.39
C LEU A 214 -2.36 -5.54 18.35
N PRO A 215 -3.50 -6.23 18.56
CA PRO A 215 -3.57 -7.41 19.41
C PRO A 215 -2.73 -8.53 18.81
N SER A 216 -2.07 -9.38 19.62
CA SER A 216 -1.18 -10.45 19.13
C SER A 216 -1.82 -11.30 18.04
N HIS A 217 -3.03 -11.79 18.30
CA HIS A 217 -3.90 -12.42 17.30
C HIS A 217 -4.76 -11.35 16.62
N LEU A 218 -4.58 -11.15 15.33
CA LEU A 218 -5.38 -10.18 14.58
C LEU A 218 -6.75 -10.80 14.22
N PRO A 219 -7.80 -10.00 14.04
CA PRO A 219 -9.07 -10.51 13.52
C PRO A 219 -9.00 -10.81 12.01
N THR A 220 -9.98 -11.56 11.53
CA THR A 220 -10.09 -11.99 10.13
C THR A 220 -10.66 -10.85 9.27
N ILE A 221 -9.79 -9.89 8.90
CA ILE A 221 -10.15 -8.70 8.12
C ILE A 221 -9.16 -8.40 7.00
N THR A 222 -9.58 -7.62 5.99
CA THR A 222 -8.68 -7.12 4.95
C THR A 222 -7.69 -6.12 5.54
N LYS A 223 -6.43 -6.54 5.72
CA LYS A 223 -5.40 -5.72 6.38
C LYS A 223 -4.85 -4.59 5.52
N ASP A 224 -5.30 -4.46 4.27
CA ASP A 224 -4.76 -3.51 3.30
C ASP A 224 -4.78 -2.08 3.85
N PRO A 225 -5.86 -1.59 4.49
CA PRO A 225 -5.82 -0.28 5.16
C PRO A 225 -4.83 -0.19 6.32
N LEU A 226 -4.66 -1.24 7.12
CA LEU A 226 -3.69 -1.23 8.22
C LEU A 226 -2.25 -1.14 7.70
N ILE A 227 -1.94 -1.83 6.59
CA ILE A 227 -0.62 -1.79 5.94
C ILE A 227 -0.36 -0.39 5.38
N LEU A 228 -1.31 0.14 4.59
CA LEU A 228 -1.20 1.45 3.96
C LEU A 228 -1.05 2.58 4.99
N MET A 229 -1.85 2.58 6.04
CA MET A 229 -1.74 3.58 7.11
C MET A 229 -0.40 3.48 7.83
N SER A 230 0.04 2.26 8.18
CA SER A 230 1.33 2.06 8.86
C SER A 230 2.51 2.51 7.99
N ALA A 231 2.44 2.28 6.68
CA ALA A 231 3.43 2.77 5.72
C ALA A 231 3.43 4.30 5.63
N TYR A 232 2.25 4.91 5.51
CA TYR A 232 2.04 6.35 5.36
C TYR A 232 2.54 7.15 6.57
N GLU A 233 2.30 6.66 7.80
CA GLU A 233 2.80 7.26 9.04
C GLU A 233 4.31 7.00 9.26
N GLY A 234 4.88 5.99 8.56
CA GLY A 234 6.22 5.48 8.85
C GLY A 234 6.30 4.73 10.19
N ASN A 235 5.21 4.07 10.61
CA ASN A 235 5.17 3.27 11.82
C ASN A 235 5.86 1.91 11.61
N LEU A 236 7.14 1.84 11.96
CA LEU A 236 8.00 0.69 11.66
C LEU A 236 7.47 -0.63 12.24
N ASP A 237 7.09 -0.65 13.51
CA ASP A 237 6.67 -1.86 14.20
C ASP A 237 5.37 -2.42 13.62
N ARG A 238 4.39 -1.55 13.35
CA ARG A 238 3.13 -1.96 12.71
C ARG A 238 3.35 -2.39 11.28
N TYR A 239 4.16 -1.65 10.53
CA TYR A 239 4.43 -1.95 9.13
C TYR A 239 5.16 -3.28 8.97
N ILE A 240 6.25 -3.55 9.70
CA ILE A 240 6.95 -4.84 9.65
C ILE A 240 6.03 -6.00 10.00
N ARG A 241 5.15 -5.79 10.98
CA ARG A 241 4.24 -6.83 11.44
C ARG A 241 3.15 -7.17 10.41
N LEU A 242 2.76 -6.23 9.56
CA LEU A 242 1.63 -6.37 8.63
C LEU A 242 2.05 -6.53 7.16
N ARG A 243 3.25 -6.05 6.79
CA ARG A 243 3.71 -5.99 5.39
C ARG A 243 3.71 -7.37 4.75
N ARG A 244 3.37 -7.39 3.45
CA ARG A 244 3.38 -8.61 2.64
C ARG A 244 4.66 -8.67 1.79
N PRO A 245 5.05 -9.84 1.26
CA PRO A 245 6.17 -9.94 0.33
C PRO A 245 5.97 -9.07 -0.92
N ARG A 246 4.73 -9.01 -1.42
CA ARG A 246 4.34 -8.13 -2.53
C ARG A 246 3.62 -6.90 -1.99
N MET A 247 4.12 -5.72 -2.38
CA MET A 247 3.50 -4.45 -2.02
C MET A 247 2.06 -4.35 -2.58
N LEU A 248 1.17 -3.77 -1.79
CA LEU A 248 -0.18 -3.43 -2.21
C LEU A 248 -0.14 -2.33 -3.27
N ASP A 249 -1.26 -2.15 -3.97
CA ASP A 249 -1.44 -0.92 -4.75
C ASP A 249 -1.26 0.30 -3.83
N ARG A 250 -0.53 1.29 -4.31
CA ARG A 250 -0.21 2.53 -3.59
C ARG A 250 0.64 2.42 -2.32
N GLU A 251 1.08 1.22 -1.94
CA GLU A 251 1.92 1.06 -0.75
C GLU A 251 3.28 1.75 -0.92
N ALA A 252 3.84 1.79 -2.13
CA ALA A 252 5.14 2.40 -2.39
C ALA A 252 5.11 3.92 -2.15
N GLU A 253 4.08 4.61 -2.61
CA GLU A 253 3.87 6.04 -2.37
C GLU A 253 3.64 6.33 -0.88
N ALA A 254 2.90 5.46 -0.18
CA ALA A 254 2.73 5.55 1.27
C ALA A 254 4.07 5.37 2.01
N VAL A 255 4.87 4.37 1.62
CA VAL A 255 6.22 4.12 2.16
C VAL A 255 7.13 5.33 1.94
N ILE A 256 7.14 5.88 0.72
CA ILE A 256 7.94 7.07 0.39
C ILE A 256 7.58 8.20 1.35
N ARG A 257 6.29 8.51 1.50
CA ARG A 257 5.85 9.51 2.48
C ARG A 257 6.33 9.17 3.89
N GLY A 258 6.08 7.96 4.38
CA GLY A 258 6.52 7.54 5.72
C GLY A 258 8.02 7.72 5.96
N ILE A 259 8.85 7.49 4.94
CA ILE A 259 10.30 7.72 4.98
C ILE A 259 10.64 9.21 5.18
N TYR A 260 9.95 10.11 4.48
CA TYR A 260 10.14 11.55 4.66
C TYR A 260 9.80 12.01 6.09
N HIS A 261 8.83 11.37 6.75
CA HIS A 261 8.38 11.76 8.09
C HIS A 261 9.12 11.06 9.24
N ASN A 262 9.63 9.84 9.05
CA ASN A 262 10.21 9.05 10.14
C ASN A 262 11.64 8.56 9.85
N THR A 263 12.61 9.00 10.67
CA THR A 263 14.03 8.65 10.52
C THR A 263 14.32 7.17 10.76
N THR A 264 13.66 6.53 11.74
CA THR A 264 13.88 5.09 12.00
C THR A 264 13.35 4.23 10.86
N PHE A 265 12.21 4.61 10.29
CA PHE A 265 11.64 3.98 9.10
C PHE A 265 12.55 4.16 7.88
N ALA A 266 13.07 5.37 7.66
CA ALA A 266 14.06 5.64 6.61
C ALA A 266 15.32 4.78 6.78
N LYS A 267 15.84 4.65 8.01
CA LYS A 267 17.00 3.80 8.28
C LYS A 267 16.73 2.33 7.97
N TYR A 268 15.56 1.81 8.36
CA TYR A 268 15.14 0.46 8.02
C TYR A 268 15.14 0.22 6.50
N TRP A 269 14.53 1.12 5.74
CA TRP A 269 14.46 1.05 4.28
C TRP A 269 15.83 1.18 3.60
N SER A 270 16.75 1.96 4.16
CA SER A 270 18.12 2.08 3.66
C SER A 270 18.89 0.75 3.66
N MET A 271 18.49 -0.19 4.52
CA MET A 271 19.12 -1.50 4.68
C MET A 271 18.46 -2.59 3.81
N GLN A 272 17.33 -2.29 3.17
CA GLN A 272 16.60 -3.26 2.35
C GLN A 272 17.28 -3.42 0.99
N ASN A 273 17.55 -4.66 0.61
CA ASN A 273 18.03 -5.01 -0.72
C ASN A 273 16.85 -5.44 -1.58
N PHE A 274 16.32 -4.54 -2.40
CA PHE A 274 15.35 -4.92 -3.41
C PHE A 274 16.00 -5.88 -4.40
N SER A 275 15.36 -7.03 -4.65
CA SER A 275 15.75 -7.93 -5.74
C SER A 275 15.60 -7.25 -7.11
N THR A 276 16.27 -7.76 -8.14
CA THR A 276 16.20 -7.20 -9.50
C THR A 276 14.75 -7.18 -10.02
N ASP A 277 13.96 -8.22 -9.71
CA ASP A 277 12.57 -8.34 -10.14
C ASP A 277 11.64 -7.35 -9.42
N GLU A 278 11.81 -7.11 -8.13
CA GLU A 278 11.05 -6.11 -7.37
C GLU A 278 11.36 -4.67 -7.81
N ARG A 279 12.62 -4.41 -8.23
CA ARG A 279 13.00 -3.10 -8.79
C ARG A 279 12.33 -2.85 -10.15
N LEU A 280 12.21 -3.89 -10.96
CA LEU A 280 11.69 -3.80 -12.33
C LEU A 280 10.17 -3.77 -12.40
N LEU A 281 9.45 -4.49 -11.52
CA LEU A 281 7.99 -4.59 -11.59
C LEU A 281 7.26 -3.28 -11.26
N TYR A 282 7.89 -2.36 -10.51
CA TYR A 282 7.20 -1.16 -10.03
C TYR A 282 7.97 0.15 -10.18
N GLY A 283 9.26 0.14 -10.53
CA GLY A 283 10.06 1.36 -10.70
C GLY A 283 10.29 2.20 -9.42
N TYR A 284 9.68 1.84 -8.28
CA TYR A 284 9.78 2.62 -7.04
C TYR A 284 11.07 2.40 -6.23
N GLY A 285 11.89 1.40 -6.58
CA GLY A 285 13.14 1.13 -5.86
C GLY A 285 14.13 2.31 -5.90
N SER A 286 14.14 3.09 -6.99
CA SER A 286 14.92 4.34 -7.07
C SER A 286 14.31 5.44 -6.21
N GLU A 287 12.99 5.58 -6.20
CA GLU A 287 12.28 6.63 -5.45
C GLU A 287 12.38 6.43 -3.93
N ILE A 288 12.29 5.18 -3.45
CA ILE A 288 12.50 4.87 -2.02
C ILE A 288 13.92 5.24 -1.58
N LYS A 289 14.93 4.98 -2.42
CA LYS A 289 16.32 5.39 -2.15
C LYS A 289 16.45 6.90 -2.11
N ARG A 290 15.85 7.61 -3.07
CA ARG A 290 15.82 9.08 -3.12
C ARG A 290 15.20 9.65 -1.84
N ALA A 291 14.04 9.15 -1.43
CA ALA A 291 13.36 9.54 -0.20
C ALA A 291 14.22 9.29 1.05
N THR A 292 14.94 8.17 1.08
CA THR A 292 15.86 7.83 2.19
C THR A 292 17.00 8.84 2.28
N ILE A 293 17.64 9.16 1.15
CA ILE A 293 18.71 10.17 1.07
C ILE A 293 18.18 11.56 1.45
N ALA A 294 16.98 11.93 0.97
CA ALA A 294 16.31 13.16 1.34
C ALA A 294 16.17 13.28 2.86
N ARG A 295 15.63 12.24 3.50
CA ARG A 295 15.47 12.20 4.96
C ARG A 295 16.80 12.32 5.70
N PHE A 296 17.87 11.68 5.20
CA PHE A 296 19.20 11.78 5.79
C PHE A 296 19.77 13.20 5.70
N ILE A 297 19.63 13.87 4.55
CA ILE A 297 20.00 15.29 4.40
C ILE A 297 19.24 16.15 5.42
N MET A 298 17.92 15.96 5.56
CA MET A 298 17.08 16.72 6.49
C MET A 298 17.49 16.54 7.97
N VAL A 299 18.13 15.43 8.33
CA VAL A 299 18.69 15.20 9.68
C VAL A 299 20.18 15.53 9.77
N ASN A 300 20.72 16.27 8.80
CA ASN A 300 22.11 16.71 8.71
C ASN A 300 23.14 15.60 8.48
N ASP A 301 22.71 14.44 7.97
CA ASP A 301 23.62 13.36 7.60
C ASP A 301 23.93 13.37 6.10
N LEU A 302 25.22 13.52 5.77
CA LEU A 302 25.75 13.43 4.41
C LEU A 302 26.67 12.22 4.23
N SER A 303 26.70 11.28 5.18
CA SER A 303 27.60 10.11 5.15
C SER A 303 27.40 9.23 3.92
N HIS A 304 26.18 9.23 3.38
CA HIS A 304 25.79 8.45 2.20
C HIS A 304 26.02 9.17 0.86
N ILE A 305 26.60 10.38 0.87
CA ILE A 305 26.79 11.22 -0.32
C ILE A 305 28.27 11.44 -0.59
N THR A 306 28.68 11.01 -1.78
CA THR A 306 30.01 11.23 -2.36
C THR A 306 29.87 12.01 -3.68
N PRO A 307 30.96 12.55 -4.25
CA PRO A 307 30.90 13.32 -5.50
C PRO A 307 30.34 12.52 -6.69
N THR A 308 30.48 11.20 -6.70
CA THR A 308 30.09 10.34 -7.84
C THR A 308 28.95 9.36 -7.51
N ASN A 309 28.57 9.22 -6.24
CA ASN A 309 27.52 8.31 -5.79
C ASN A 309 26.70 8.99 -4.69
N PRO A 310 25.36 9.06 -4.78
CA PRO A 310 24.46 8.50 -5.82
C PRO A 310 24.60 9.13 -7.22
N GLU A 311 24.12 8.48 -8.28
CA GLU A 311 24.03 9.11 -9.61
C GLU A 311 23.11 10.35 -9.58
N PRO A 312 23.25 11.34 -10.50
CA PRO A 312 22.42 12.55 -10.49
C PRO A 312 20.91 12.29 -10.53
N ASN A 313 20.46 11.28 -11.28
CA ASN A 313 19.05 10.85 -11.33
C ASN A 313 18.56 10.17 -10.03
N GLN A 314 19.48 9.76 -9.15
CA GLN A 314 19.21 9.16 -7.84
C GLN A 314 19.28 10.19 -6.70
N MET A 315 19.54 11.46 -7.02
CA MET A 315 19.49 12.52 -6.01
C MET A 315 18.04 12.92 -5.72
N PRO A 316 17.73 13.25 -4.44
CA PRO A 316 16.39 13.63 -4.05
C PRO A 316 15.99 14.99 -4.65
N GLY A 317 14.71 15.11 -5.01
CA GLY A 317 14.14 16.38 -5.47
C GLY A 317 13.80 17.35 -4.34
N MET A 318 13.36 16.83 -3.19
CA MET A 318 12.92 17.60 -2.04
C MET A 318 13.76 17.26 -0.81
N ILE A 319 14.39 18.26 -0.20
CA ILE A 319 15.31 18.09 0.94
C ILE A 319 15.01 18.99 2.14
N TRP A 320 13.85 19.67 2.14
CA TRP A 320 13.50 20.71 3.11
C TRP A 320 12.16 20.49 3.83
N TRP A 321 11.43 19.41 3.57
CA TRP A 321 10.15 19.10 4.22
C TRP A 321 10.07 17.62 4.58
N PRO A 322 9.58 17.24 5.79
CA PRO A 322 9.00 18.08 6.85
C PRO A 322 10.02 18.70 7.81
N LEU A 323 11.30 18.43 7.62
CA LEU A 323 12.38 18.95 8.46
C LEU A 323 13.36 19.76 7.61
N LEU A 324 13.82 20.88 8.17
CA LEU A 324 14.79 21.75 7.51
C LEU A 324 16.23 21.35 7.89
N PRO A 325 17.11 21.07 6.91
CA PRO A 325 18.52 20.85 7.17
C PRO A 325 19.20 22.15 7.61
N ALA A 326 20.28 22.03 8.40
CA ALA A 326 21.10 23.15 8.84
C ALA A 326 21.84 23.82 7.66
N GLU A 327 22.15 25.11 7.82
CA GLU A 327 22.84 25.91 6.83
C GLU A 327 24.21 25.30 6.45
N GLU A 328 24.97 24.80 7.42
CA GLU A 328 26.27 24.15 7.21
C GLU A 328 26.16 22.87 6.39
N THR A 329 25.10 22.09 6.62
CA THR A 329 24.81 20.86 5.87
C THR A 329 24.55 21.19 4.40
N LEU A 330 23.74 22.20 4.12
CA LEU A 330 23.45 22.62 2.74
C LEU A 330 24.70 23.14 2.03
N ARG A 331 25.54 23.92 2.74
CA ARG A 331 26.83 24.39 2.21
C ARG A 331 27.74 23.22 1.84
N GLU A 332 27.88 22.24 2.73
CA GLU A 332 28.69 21.04 2.47
C GLU A 332 28.09 20.14 1.38
N LEU A 333 26.76 20.04 1.30
CA LEU A 333 26.06 19.30 0.26
C LEU A 333 26.40 19.87 -1.12
N VAL A 334 26.28 21.19 -1.32
CA VAL A 334 26.61 21.83 -2.60
C VAL A 334 28.11 21.72 -2.91
N ARG A 335 28.98 21.79 -1.90
CA ARG A 335 30.43 21.58 -2.07
C ARG A 335 30.74 20.16 -2.59
N ARG A 336 30.05 19.13 -2.09
CA ARG A 336 30.22 17.73 -2.56
C ARG A 336 29.51 17.48 -3.88
N ARG A 337 28.35 18.11 -4.09
CA ARG A 337 27.41 17.87 -5.18
C ARG A 337 26.85 19.18 -5.73
N PRO A 338 27.56 19.82 -6.68
CA PRO A 338 27.11 21.07 -7.29
C PRO A 338 25.77 20.95 -8.04
N ASP A 339 25.40 19.74 -8.47
CA ASP A 339 24.10 19.44 -9.10
C ASP A 339 22.90 19.61 -8.16
N MET A 340 23.13 19.66 -6.84
CA MET A 340 22.09 19.90 -5.81
C MET A 340 21.88 21.39 -5.48
N LYS A 341 22.53 22.30 -6.20
CA LYS A 341 22.46 23.75 -5.93
C LYS A 341 21.03 24.30 -5.96
N LEU A 342 20.18 23.81 -6.86
CA LEU A 342 18.78 24.23 -6.94
C LEU A 342 17.99 23.84 -5.68
N GLN A 343 18.12 22.59 -5.24
CA GLN A 343 17.44 22.05 -4.07
C GLN A 343 17.93 22.73 -2.79
N ALA A 344 19.23 23.02 -2.68
CA ALA A 344 19.78 23.80 -1.58
C ALA A 344 19.23 25.24 -1.57
N ALA A 345 19.11 25.89 -2.73
CA ALA A 345 18.50 27.21 -2.84
C ALA A 345 17.01 27.20 -2.45
N MET A 346 16.25 26.16 -2.84
CA MET A 346 14.87 25.96 -2.40
C MET A 346 14.77 25.81 -0.88
N ALA A 347 15.67 25.02 -0.28
CA ALA A 347 15.76 24.89 1.17
C ALA A 347 16.12 26.21 1.88
N CYS A 348 16.98 27.05 1.27
CA CYS A 348 17.31 28.37 1.80
C CYS A 348 16.10 29.30 1.82
N ILE A 349 15.23 29.25 0.80
CA ILE A 349 13.98 30.01 0.81
C ILE A 349 13.14 29.56 2.01
N GLU A 350 12.84 28.26 2.11
CA GLU A 350 11.97 27.72 3.17
C GLU A 350 12.52 27.93 4.59
N ALA A 351 13.84 27.81 4.78
CA ALA A 351 14.50 28.04 6.07
C ALA A 351 14.87 29.51 6.36
N ASN A 352 14.67 30.40 5.40
CA ASN A 352 15.10 31.80 5.44
C ASN A 352 16.62 32.00 5.67
N TYR A 353 17.46 31.23 4.96
CA TYR A 353 18.92 31.33 5.03
C TYR A 353 19.49 32.29 3.98
N GLU A 354 19.34 33.60 4.23
CA GLU A 354 19.77 34.66 3.30
C GLU A 354 21.28 34.64 3.00
N ARG A 355 22.11 34.38 4.02
CA ARG A 355 23.58 34.35 3.87
C ARG A 355 24.02 33.23 2.92
N LEU A 356 23.51 32.02 3.15
CA LEU A 356 23.82 30.89 2.28
C LEU A 356 23.25 31.11 0.88
N TRP A 357 22.07 31.70 0.74
CA TRP A 357 21.53 32.03 -0.58
C TRP A 357 22.48 32.94 -1.38
N ASP A 358 23.03 33.96 -0.74
CA ASP A 358 23.98 34.88 -1.38
C ASP A 358 25.29 34.19 -1.75
N GLU A 359 25.81 33.33 -0.86
CA GLU A 359 26.99 32.50 -1.14
C GLU A 359 26.76 31.54 -2.31
N LEU A 360 25.56 30.97 -2.41
CA LEU A 360 25.21 30.05 -3.48
C LEU A 360 25.10 30.80 -4.81
N GLU A 361 24.59 32.03 -4.84
CA GLU A 361 24.24 32.77 -6.07
C GLU A 361 23.48 31.86 -7.07
N PRO A 362 22.26 31.39 -6.73
CA PRO A 362 21.51 30.52 -7.61
C PRO A 362 21.06 31.27 -8.87
N GLU A 363 21.06 30.56 -10.00
CA GLU A 363 20.47 31.05 -11.24
C GLU A 363 18.96 31.28 -11.01
N PRO A 364 18.39 32.39 -11.49
CA PRO A 364 16.95 32.60 -11.44
C PRO A 364 16.24 31.49 -12.18
N ARG A 365 15.45 30.71 -11.44
CA ARG A 365 14.58 29.68 -12.01
C ARG A 365 13.15 29.89 -11.54
N TRP A 366 12.20 29.45 -12.36
CA TRP A 366 10.78 29.64 -12.09
C TRP A 366 10.36 28.87 -10.82
N GLU A 367 11.01 27.73 -10.51
CA GLU A 367 10.85 26.95 -9.27
C GLU A 367 11.06 27.83 -8.04
N LEU A 368 12.18 28.55 -8.01
CA LEU A 368 12.61 29.42 -6.91
C LEU A 368 11.67 30.62 -6.77
N TRP A 369 11.20 31.17 -7.90
CA TRP A 369 10.28 32.30 -7.90
C TRP A 369 8.92 31.94 -7.31
N LYS A 370 8.36 30.82 -7.76
CA LYS A 370 7.05 30.36 -7.33
C LYS A 370 7.08 29.89 -5.86
N LEU A 371 8.22 29.38 -5.37
CA LEU A 371 8.46 29.10 -3.96
C LEU A 371 8.58 30.39 -3.12
N ALA A 372 9.43 31.34 -3.54
CA ALA A 372 9.64 32.61 -2.83
C ALA A 372 8.38 33.47 -2.72
N GLN A 373 7.50 33.44 -3.73
CA GLN A 373 6.21 34.13 -3.68
C GLN A 373 5.28 33.61 -2.57
N ARG A 374 5.43 32.36 -2.13
CA ARG A 374 4.54 31.78 -1.10
C ARG A 374 4.82 32.33 0.29
N GLN A 375 6.08 32.57 0.64
CA GLN A 375 6.44 33.14 1.95
C GLN A 375 5.85 34.54 2.16
N HIS A 376 5.57 35.29 1.09
CA HIS A 376 4.88 36.58 1.19
C HIS A 376 3.44 36.48 1.72
N ILE A 377 2.76 35.35 1.51
CA ILE A 377 1.33 35.22 1.84
C ILE A 377 1.14 34.83 3.31
N THR A 378 2.13 34.21 3.96
CA THR A 378 2.03 33.61 5.30
C THR A 378 2.61 34.45 6.43
N SER A 379 3.42 35.48 6.15
CA SER A 379 3.95 36.38 7.19
C SER A 379 3.02 37.57 7.41
N ALA A 380 2.66 37.86 8.67
CA ALA A 380 1.72 38.93 9.05
C ALA A 380 2.30 40.36 8.93
N GLN A 381 3.41 40.54 8.20
CA GLN A 381 3.95 41.86 7.87
C GLN A 381 4.32 41.95 6.39
N PRO A 382 4.01 43.07 5.71
CA PRO A 382 4.31 43.28 4.31
C PRO A 382 5.79 43.67 4.15
N PHE A 383 6.71 42.78 4.53
CA PHE A 383 8.11 42.91 4.15
C PHE A 383 8.32 42.14 2.85
N ARG A 384 8.86 42.82 1.84
CA ARG A 384 9.21 42.21 0.56
C ARG A 384 10.19 41.06 0.84
N SER A 385 9.82 39.80 0.57
CA SER A 385 10.75 38.67 0.69
C SER A 385 12.01 38.94 -0.14
N TYR A 386 13.15 38.92 0.52
CA TYR A 386 14.50 39.08 -0.04
C TYR A 386 14.67 38.32 -1.36
N TYR A 387 14.22 37.06 -1.37
CA TYR A 387 14.29 36.15 -2.52
C TYR A 387 13.47 36.63 -3.73
N THR A 388 12.29 37.19 -3.51
CA THR A 388 11.47 37.70 -4.63
C THR A 388 12.06 38.97 -5.24
N ASP A 389 12.67 39.84 -4.45
CA ASP A 389 13.32 41.06 -4.95
C ASP A 389 14.63 40.73 -5.67
N TYR A 390 15.33 39.67 -5.26
CA TYR A 390 16.46 39.11 -5.98
C TYR A 390 16.04 38.55 -7.35
N LEU A 391 14.98 37.73 -7.41
CA LEU A 391 14.52 37.09 -8.64
C LEU A 391 13.88 38.07 -9.64
N LYS A 392 13.15 39.09 -9.16
CA LYS A 392 12.56 40.15 -10.00
C LYS A 392 13.59 40.97 -10.76
N ARG A 393 14.82 41.09 -10.25
CA ARG A 393 15.88 41.88 -10.87
C ARG A 393 16.51 41.22 -12.11
N ARG A 394 16.17 39.97 -12.43
CA ARG A 394 16.87 39.16 -13.46
C ARG A 394 15.94 38.44 -14.47
N HIS A 395 14.72 38.92 -14.75
CA HIS A 395 13.66 38.08 -15.35
C HIS A 395 13.64 37.92 -16.88
N ASP A 396 13.40 36.67 -17.35
CA ASP A 396 12.43 36.28 -18.40
C ASP A 396 11.78 34.90 -18.07
N LEU A 397 10.49 34.74 -18.44
CA LEU A 397 9.70 33.53 -18.79
C LEU A 397 9.18 32.45 -17.79
N CYS A 398 7.96 31.98 -18.17
CA CYS A 398 7.28 30.66 -18.19
C CYS A 398 6.92 29.83 -16.92
N ASN A 399 5.82 29.06 -17.04
CA ASN A 399 5.03 28.41 -15.98
C ASN A 399 5.27 26.88 -15.82
N ASP A 400 5.11 26.44 -14.57
CA ASP A 400 4.72 25.10 -14.07
C ASP A 400 5.73 24.06 -13.56
N ALA A 401 6.18 24.21 -12.31
CA ALA A 401 6.41 23.07 -11.39
C ALA A 401 6.36 23.35 -9.86
N ALA A 402 6.02 24.55 -9.36
CA ALA A 402 5.81 24.75 -7.92
C ALA A 402 4.32 24.59 -7.64
N ILE A 403 3.92 23.33 -7.57
CA ILE A 403 2.63 22.90 -7.03
C ILE A 403 2.74 22.91 -5.50
N VAL A 404 1.64 23.25 -4.85
CA VAL A 404 1.54 23.54 -3.41
C VAL A 404 1.93 22.31 -2.61
N ASP A 405 3.01 22.41 -1.83
CA ASP A 405 3.39 21.36 -0.89
C ASP A 405 2.88 21.73 0.49
N LYS A 406 1.64 21.34 0.75
CA LYS A 406 1.09 21.29 2.10
C LYS A 406 0.78 19.84 2.39
N GLU A 407 0.86 19.47 3.67
CA GLU A 407 0.22 18.23 4.12
C GLU A 407 -1.21 18.20 3.59
N PRO A 408 -1.65 17.05 3.06
CA PRO A 408 -3.00 16.99 2.56
C PRO A 408 -3.91 17.16 3.78
N ILE A 409 -4.88 18.05 3.68
CA ILE A 409 -5.84 18.28 4.75
C ILE A 409 -7.20 17.99 4.17
N ALA A 410 -7.90 17.04 4.78
CA ALA A 410 -9.27 16.76 4.47
C ALA A 410 -10.17 17.60 5.37
N THR A 411 -11.19 18.20 4.79
CA THR A 411 -12.32 18.79 5.53
C THR A 411 -13.59 17.98 5.35
N PHE A 412 -13.60 17.01 4.43
CA PHE A 412 -14.72 16.14 4.16
C PHE A 412 -14.58 14.84 4.96
N LEU A 413 -15.52 14.61 5.88
CA LEU A 413 -15.59 13.37 6.65
C LEU A 413 -16.36 12.32 5.86
N LEU A 414 -15.66 11.29 5.41
CA LEU A 414 -16.25 10.13 4.76
C LEU A 414 -17.03 9.25 5.75
N PRO A 415 -18.01 8.45 5.27
CA PRO A 415 -18.76 7.52 6.11
C PRO A 415 -17.89 6.36 6.66
N GLY A 416 -16.70 6.14 6.11
CA GLY A 416 -15.75 5.16 6.62
C GLY A 416 -14.46 5.11 5.82
N ILE A 417 -13.62 4.13 6.18
CA ILE A 417 -12.32 3.90 5.56
C ILE A 417 -12.46 2.87 4.44
N GLY A 418 -12.13 3.27 3.22
CA GLY A 418 -12.28 2.47 2.02
C GLY A 418 -11.00 2.38 1.19
N PRO A 419 -10.94 1.44 0.24
CA PRO A 419 -9.83 1.36 -0.71
C PRO A 419 -9.68 2.69 -1.46
N LEU A 420 -8.43 3.14 -1.59
CA LEU A 420 -8.03 4.42 -2.16
C LEU A 420 -8.43 4.54 -3.64
N TRP A 421 -9.47 5.31 -3.94
CA TRP A 421 -9.80 5.71 -5.32
C TRP A 421 -9.70 7.22 -5.46
N GLY A 422 -8.47 7.69 -5.67
CA GLY A 422 -8.18 9.09 -5.95
C GLY A 422 -6.68 9.34 -5.95
N GLN A 423 -6.11 9.66 -7.11
CA GLN A 423 -4.80 10.29 -7.16
C GLN A 423 -5.03 11.80 -7.16
N PRO A 424 -4.47 12.55 -6.20
CA PRO A 424 -4.27 13.98 -6.42
C PRO A 424 -3.35 14.13 -7.65
N PRO A 425 -3.63 15.07 -8.57
CA PRO A 425 -2.69 15.36 -9.62
C PRO A 425 -1.43 15.95 -8.97
N TYR A 426 -0.30 15.26 -9.16
CA TYR A 426 1.05 15.69 -8.79
C TYR A 426 1.42 15.54 -7.30
N SER A 427 2.68 15.13 -7.08
CA SER A 427 3.31 14.94 -5.77
C SER A 427 4.74 15.45 -5.82
N VAL A 428 5.20 16.01 -4.70
CA VAL A 428 6.60 16.40 -4.52
C VAL A 428 7.49 15.24 -4.07
N TYR A 429 6.89 14.18 -3.55
CA TYR A 429 7.60 13.04 -2.97
C TYR A 429 8.10 12.04 -4.01
N ALA A 430 7.42 11.94 -5.16
CA ALA A 430 7.67 10.98 -6.23
C ALA A 430 7.16 11.53 -7.57
N ASN A 431 7.43 10.83 -8.68
CA ASN A 431 7.09 11.16 -10.08
C ASN A 431 5.60 11.53 -10.35
N GLY A 432 5.13 12.66 -9.82
CA GLY A 432 3.78 13.19 -9.98
C GLY A 432 2.66 12.43 -9.25
N SER A 433 2.94 11.49 -8.35
CA SER A 433 1.90 10.68 -7.67
C SER A 433 2.01 10.74 -6.15
N ARG A 434 0.90 11.07 -5.47
CA ARG A 434 0.78 11.14 -4.00
C ARG A 434 -0.28 10.15 -3.54
N VAL A 435 -0.04 9.50 -2.42
CA VAL A 435 -1.11 8.88 -1.62
C VAL A 435 -1.61 9.89 -0.63
N ASP A 436 -2.92 10.12 -0.65
CA ASP A 436 -3.62 10.98 0.30
C ASP A 436 -4.45 10.10 1.24
N LEU A 437 -4.09 10.11 2.52
CA LEU A 437 -4.84 9.47 3.59
C LEU A 437 -5.37 10.48 4.61
N ALA A 438 -5.41 11.77 4.27
CA ALA A 438 -5.90 12.82 5.16
C ALA A 438 -7.37 12.63 5.55
N GLU A 439 -8.18 12.05 4.67
CA GLU A 439 -9.56 11.68 4.99
C GLU A 439 -9.63 10.58 6.05
N TRP A 440 -8.67 9.65 6.06
CA TRP A 440 -8.58 8.62 7.09
C TRP A 440 -8.11 9.22 8.41
N GLU A 441 -7.14 10.13 8.39
CA GLU A 441 -6.69 10.86 9.58
C GLU A 441 -7.85 11.66 10.19
N LEU A 442 -8.62 12.39 9.36
CA LEU A 442 -9.83 13.11 9.78
C LEU A 442 -10.86 12.14 10.37
N TYR A 443 -11.07 10.99 9.74
CA TYR A 443 -11.97 9.96 10.23
C TYR A 443 -11.56 9.43 11.61
N ILE A 444 -10.27 9.09 11.77
CA ILE A 444 -9.69 8.60 13.03
C ILE A 444 -9.83 9.63 14.15
N CYS A 445 -9.66 10.92 13.84
CA CYS A 445 -9.75 12.00 14.83
C CYS A 445 -11.21 12.39 15.18
N SER A 446 -12.18 12.02 14.34
CA SER A 446 -13.59 12.40 14.51
C SER A 446 -14.27 11.60 15.63
N SER A 447 -15.19 12.25 16.36
CA SER A 447 -15.97 11.58 17.41
C SER A 447 -16.89 10.49 16.84
N GLU A 448 -17.29 9.53 17.69
CA GLU A 448 -18.24 8.47 17.27
C GLU A 448 -19.56 9.06 16.75
N GLU A 449 -20.04 10.13 17.39
CA GLU A 449 -21.25 10.85 16.97
C GLU A 449 -21.12 11.40 15.55
N MET A 450 -19.98 12.02 15.23
CA MET A 450 -19.72 12.54 13.89
C MET A 450 -19.57 11.43 12.85
N ARG A 451 -18.88 10.34 13.19
CA ARG A 451 -18.74 9.18 12.31
C ARG A 451 -20.09 8.52 12.04
N GLN A 452 -20.95 8.42 13.05
CA GLN A 452 -22.31 7.91 12.91
C GLN A 452 -23.15 8.80 11.99
N LYS A 453 -23.10 10.12 12.18
CA LYS A 453 -23.75 11.07 11.27
C LYS A 453 -23.23 10.95 9.83
N ALA A 454 -21.93 10.76 9.65
CA ALA A 454 -21.35 10.59 8.32
C ALA A 454 -21.87 9.33 7.64
N ARG A 455 -22.01 8.22 8.38
CA ARG A 455 -22.62 6.97 7.89
C ARG A 455 -24.08 7.16 7.45
N GLU A 456 -24.85 7.95 8.19
CA GLU A 456 -26.26 8.22 7.87
C GLU A 456 -26.43 9.13 6.64
N GLN A 457 -25.50 10.07 6.44
CA GLN A 457 -25.60 11.11 5.42
C GLN A 457 -24.77 10.81 4.15
N GLY A 458 -23.97 9.74 4.16
CA GLY A 458 -23.06 9.43 3.06
C GLY A 458 -21.79 10.30 3.03
N GLY A 459 -21.41 10.88 4.18
CA GLY A 459 -20.30 11.82 4.35
C GLY A 459 -20.72 13.29 4.31
N PHE A 460 -19.93 14.16 4.94
CA PHE A 460 -20.22 15.60 5.01
C PHE A 460 -18.96 16.44 5.30
N PRO A 461 -18.92 17.73 4.93
CA PRO A 461 -17.84 18.63 5.34
C PRO A 461 -17.94 18.93 6.85
N VAL A 462 -16.88 18.66 7.60
CA VAL A 462 -16.80 18.90 9.06
C VAL A 462 -16.91 20.38 9.40
N PHE A 463 -16.45 21.23 8.48
CA PHE A 463 -16.53 22.68 8.58
C PHE A 463 -17.30 23.21 7.38
N ASN A 464 -18.31 24.03 7.63
CA ASN A 464 -18.97 24.83 6.62
C ASN A 464 -18.52 26.30 6.79
N GLU A 465 -18.01 26.91 5.73
CA GLU A 465 -17.47 28.28 5.77
C GLU A 465 -18.54 29.32 6.15
N ASP A 466 -19.81 29.00 5.91
CA ASP A 466 -20.98 29.83 6.23
C ASP A 466 -21.33 29.87 7.73
N ASP A 467 -20.85 28.90 8.53
CA ASP A 467 -21.17 28.78 9.96
C ASP A 467 -20.18 29.54 10.87
N TYR A 468 -19.12 30.14 10.31
CA TYR A 468 -18.11 30.89 11.07
C TYR A 468 -18.34 32.42 11.01
N PRO A 469 -18.32 33.12 12.15
CA PRO A 469 -18.27 34.58 12.16
C PRO A 469 -17.04 35.06 11.40
N TRP A 470 -17.23 36.03 10.50
CA TRP A 470 -16.17 36.70 9.72
C TRP A 470 -14.97 37.18 10.57
N SER A 471 -15.15 37.34 11.88
CA SER A 471 -14.14 37.76 12.84
C SER A 471 -13.07 36.70 13.18
N LEU A 472 -13.30 35.42 12.88
CA LEU A 472 -12.39 34.32 13.20
C LEU A 472 -11.54 33.86 12.00
N TYR A 473 -11.76 34.43 10.81
CA TYR A 473 -10.88 34.19 9.66
C TYR A 473 -9.48 34.74 9.95
N PRO A 474 -8.41 33.94 9.78
CA PRO A 474 -7.05 34.47 9.73
C PRO A 474 -7.00 35.56 8.64
N ARG A 475 -6.42 36.72 8.95
CA ARG A 475 -6.34 37.92 8.08
C ARG A 475 -5.52 37.72 6.78
N HIS A 476 -5.39 36.50 6.28
CA HIS A 476 -4.60 36.11 5.12
C HIS A 476 -5.43 35.74 3.89
N TYR A 477 -6.76 35.65 4.00
CA TYR A 477 -7.62 35.72 2.82
C TYR A 477 -7.95 37.18 2.56
N GLY A 478 -7.61 37.68 1.38
CA GLY A 478 -7.76 39.08 0.97
C GLY A 478 -9.21 39.53 0.95
N ALA A 479 -9.79 39.77 2.13
CA ALA A 479 -11.15 40.28 2.32
C ALA A 479 -11.35 41.65 1.64
N LYS A 480 -10.26 42.41 1.43
CA LYS A 480 -10.29 43.66 0.68
C LYS A 480 -10.50 43.42 -0.82
N ALA A 481 -9.80 42.46 -1.41
CA ALA A 481 -9.96 42.11 -2.83
C ALA A 481 -11.33 41.48 -3.11
N ALA A 482 -11.84 40.67 -2.20
CA ALA A 482 -13.19 40.10 -2.31
C ALA A 482 -14.30 41.17 -2.18
N ARG A 483 -14.15 42.15 -1.26
CA ARG A 483 -15.07 43.31 -1.19
C ARG A 483 -14.98 44.19 -2.43
N GLU A 484 -13.78 44.56 -2.86
CA GLU A 484 -13.57 45.41 -4.03
C GLU A 484 -13.98 44.74 -5.35
N TYR A 485 -14.03 43.39 -5.40
CA TYR A 485 -14.58 42.64 -6.53
C TYR A 485 -16.12 42.59 -6.47
N LYS A 486 -16.70 42.35 -5.29
CA LYS A 486 -18.15 42.32 -5.09
C LYS A 486 -18.79 43.69 -5.31
N GLU A 487 -18.19 44.77 -4.78
CA GLU A 487 -18.60 46.16 -5.00
C GLU A 487 -18.41 46.64 -6.45
N ARG A 488 -17.56 45.96 -7.24
CA ARG A 488 -17.37 46.24 -8.67
C ARG A 488 -18.41 45.53 -9.51
N LEU A 489 -18.67 44.25 -9.22
CA LEU A 489 -19.76 43.48 -9.83
C LEU A 489 -21.13 44.12 -9.55
N GLU A 490 -21.36 44.63 -8.34
CA GLU A 490 -22.61 45.34 -8.01
C GLU A 490 -22.75 46.66 -8.78
N ARG A 491 -21.66 47.42 -8.95
CA ARG A 491 -21.65 48.65 -9.77
C ARG A 491 -21.83 48.37 -11.27
N GLU A 492 -21.23 47.30 -11.79
CA GLU A 492 -21.41 46.87 -13.19
C GLU A 492 -22.86 46.39 -13.40
N ARG A 493 -23.44 45.64 -12.46
CA ARG A 493 -24.86 45.23 -12.52
C ARG A 493 -25.84 46.41 -12.44
N GLU A 494 -25.55 47.41 -11.62
CA GLU A 494 -26.36 48.64 -11.55
C GLU A 494 -26.20 49.54 -12.79
N SER A 495 -25.03 49.52 -13.43
CA SER A 495 -24.80 50.18 -14.71
C SER A 495 -25.58 49.51 -15.84
N ASP A 496 -25.53 48.18 -15.92
CA ASP A 496 -26.24 47.38 -16.94
C ASP A 496 -27.77 47.48 -16.77
N LEU A 497 -28.27 47.56 -15.52
CA LEU A 497 -29.70 47.77 -15.24
C LEU A 497 -30.18 49.18 -15.63
N LYS A 498 -29.34 50.21 -15.48
CA LYS A 498 -29.66 51.58 -15.93
C LYS A 498 -29.58 51.73 -17.44
N GLU A 499 -28.70 50.98 -18.10
CA GLU A 499 -28.60 50.96 -19.56
C GLU A 499 -29.81 50.23 -20.19
N TYR A 500 -30.39 49.24 -19.49
CA TYR A 500 -31.66 48.59 -19.90
C TYR A 500 -32.92 49.44 -19.65
N GLU A 501 -32.98 50.27 -18.59
CA GLU A 501 -34.13 51.16 -18.35
C GLU A 501 -34.18 52.40 -19.28
N LEU A 502 -33.05 52.78 -19.89
CA LEU A 502 -32.99 53.90 -20.84
C LEU A 502 -33.35 53.52 -22.30
N VAL A 503 -33.43 52.24 -22.63
CA VAL A 503 -33.74 51.77 -23.99
C VAL A 503 -35.25 51.54 -24.20
N ASP A 504 -36.06 51.49 -23.14
CA ASP A 504 -37.49 51.13 -23.21
C ASP A 504 -38.46 52.34 -23.11
N VAL A 505 -37.97 53.58 -23.26
CA VAL A 505 -38.80 54.81 -23.16
C VAL A 505 -38.90 55.62 -24.48
N ASP A 506 -38.29 55.19 -25.58
CA ASP A 506 -38.29 55.97 -26.84
C ASP A 506 -38.85 55.26 -28.10
N SER A 507 -39.67 54.21 -27.96
CA SER A 507 -40.34 53.58 -29.11
C SER A 507 -41.88 53.64 -29.09
N CYS A 508 -42.46 54.74 -28.63
CA CYS A 508 -43.88 55.03 -28.89
C CYS A 508 -44.14 56.52 -29.10
N LYS A 509 -43.85 56.99 -30.33
CA LYS A 509 -44.56 58.09 -30.99
C LYS A 509 -44.44 57.98 -32.50
#